data_AF-A0A370GQ17-F1
#
_entry.id   AF-A0A370GQ17-F1
#
_cell.length_a   1.000
_cell.length_b   1.000
_cell.length_c   1.000
_cell.angle_alpha   90.00
_cell.angle_beta   90.00
_cell.angle_gamma   90.00
#
_symmetry.space_group_name_H-M   'P 1'
#
loop_
_entity.id
_entity.type
_entity.pdbx_description
1 polymer ?
#
loop_
_entity_poly.entity_id
_entity_poly.type
_entity_poly.pdbx_seq_one_letter_code
_entity_poly.pdbx_strand_id
1 'polypeptide(L)'
;MMSYDDFMKLSEELKIDPKEYLPESFEEIFDEFDYNAEDVKKFSKKSLVTVRRWCHSGELKIQSKRPYICKGIDIKRKLFKDIYQQNIAPRLKDLIV
;
A
#
# COMPACT_ATOMS: atom_id res chain seq x y z
N MET A 1 -7.82 -4.19 11.78
CA MET A 1 -7.52 -3.38 10.57
C MET A 1 -7.58 -4.34 9.40
N MET A 2 -8.42 -4.07 8.40
CA MET A 2 -8.52 -4.90 7.20
C MET A 2 -7.19 -4.87 6.43
N SER A 3 -6.79 -5.99 5.82
CA SER A 3 -5.62 -6.00 4.94
C SER A 3 -5.98 -5.45 3.55
N TYR A 4 -4.97 -5.10 2.75
CA TYR A 4 -5.19 -4.70 1.36
C TYR A 4 -5.88 -5.83 0.56
N ASP A 5 -5.44 -7.07 0.76
CA ASP A 5 -6.00 -8.22 0.06
C ASP A 5 -7.46 -8.45 0.44
N ASP A 6 -7.81 -8.29 1.72
CA ASP A 6 -9.20 -8.36 2.19
C ASP A 6 -10.06 -7.23 1.62
N PHE A 7 -9.50 -6.02 1.51
CA PHE A 7 -10.19 -4.89 0.90
C PHE A 7 -10.49 -5.12 -0.58
N MET A 8 -9.53 -5.68 -1.33
CA MET A 8 -9.73 -5.99 -2.75
C MET A 8 -10.84 -7.04 -2.94
N LYS A 9 -10.85 -8.09 -2.12
CA LYS A 9 -11.92 -9.10 -2.12
C LYS A 9 -13.28 -8.50 -1.78
N LEU A 10 -13.35 -7.69 -0.72
CA LEU A 10 -14.58 -7.01 -0.34
C LEU A 10 -15.09 -6.09 -1.46
N SER A 11 -14.16 -5.40 -2.13
CA SER A 11 -14.51 -4.52 -3.24
C SER A 11 -15.14 -5.29 -4.40
N GLU A 12 -14.60 -6.47 -4.70
CA GLU A 12 -15.16 -7.39 -5.70
C GLU A 12 -16.54 -7.92 -5.29
N GLU A 13 -16.71 -8.35 -4.03
CA GLU A 13 -17.98 -8.87 -3.51
C GLU A 13 -19.09 -7.81 -3.52
N LEU A 14 -18.77 -6.57 -3.14
CA LEU A 14 -19.70 -5.45 -3.13
C LEU A 14 -19.84 -4.74 -4.47
N LYS A 15 -19.08 -5.17 -5.50
CA LYS A 15 -19.01 -4.52 -6.82
C LYS A 15 -18.71 -3.02 -6.76
N ILE A 16 -17.86 -2.62 -5.82
CA ILE A 16 -17.35 -1.24 -5.72
C ILE A 16 -16.01 -1.13 -6.43
N ASP A 17 -15.73 0.01 -7.07
CA ASP A 17 -14.45 0.24 -7.70
C ASP A 17 -13.39 0.61 -6.64
N PRO A 18 -12.32 -0.19 -6.45
CA PRO A 18 -11.24 0.12 -5.52
C PRO A 18 -10.60 1.50 -5.76
N LYS A 19 -10.63 1.99 -7.01
CA LYS A 19 -10.06 3.30 -7.39
C LYS A 19 -10.74 4.47 -6.69
N GLU A 20 -11.99 4.31 -6.27
CA GLU A 20 -12.68 5.35 -5.50
C GLU A 20 -12.05 5.56 -4.12
N TYR A 21 -11.37 4.54 -3.56
CA TYR A 21 -10.83 4.54 -2.19
C TYR A 21 -9.31 4.63 -2.16
N LEU A 22 -8.65 4.10 -3.20
CA LEU A 22 -7.20 4.03 -3.29
C LEU A 22 -6.64 5.27 -3.99
N PRO A 23 -5.47 5.78 -3.57
CA PRO A 23 -4.83 6.89 -4.26
C PRO A 23 -4.29 6.45 -5.62
N GLU A 24 -4.23 7.38 -6.58
CA GLU A 24 -3.76 7.16 -7.96
C GLU A 24 -2.38 6.49 -8.02
N SER A 25 -1.50 6.72 -7.03
CA SER A 25 -0.19 6.09 -6.96
C SER A 25 -0.23 4.55 -6.93
N PHE A 26 -1.37 3.93 -6.61
CA PHE A 26 -1.53 2.48 -6.68
C PHE A 26 -1.57 1.96 -8.12
N GLU A 27 -2.02 2.75 -9.08
CA GLU A 27 -2.06 2.34 -10.49
C GLU A 27 -0.65 2.30 -11.10
N GLU A 28 0.25 3.15 -10.61
CA GLU A 28 1.65 3.23 -11.07
C GLU A 28 2.52 2.09 -10.51
N ILE A 29 2.01 1.33 -9.53
CA ILE A 29 2.74 0.24 -8.87
C ILE A 29 2.25 -1.11 -9.42
N PHE A 30 3.12 -1.81 -10.14
CA PHE A 30 2.86 -3.15 -10.65
C PHE A 30 3.28 -4.21 -9.61
N ASP A 31 2.37 -5.12 -9.28
CA ASP A 31 2.51 -6.01 -8.12
C ASP A 31 3.79 -6.86 -8.14
N GLU A 32 4.13 -7.41 -9.31
CA GLU A 32 5.26 -8.31 -9.52
C GLU A 32 6.60 -7.60 -9.75
N PHE A 33 6.59 -6.27 -9.93
CA PHE A 33 7.79 -5.50 -10.20
C PHE A 33 8.61 -5.25 -8.95
N ASP A 34 9.93 -5.16 -9.15
CA ASP A 34 10.89 -4.83 -8.11
C ASP A 34 11.16 -3.33 -8.10
N TYR A 35 11.03 -2.74 -6.92
CA TYR A 35 11.19 -1.31 -6.70
C TYR A 35 12.27 -1.06 -5.66
N ASN A 36 13.04 0.00 -5.86
CA ASN A 36 14.03 0.41 -4.87
C ASN A 36 13.43 1.40 -3.86
N ALA A 37 14.20 1.72 -2.81
CA ALA A 37 13.75 2.66 -1.78
C ALA A 37 13.48 4.10 -2.28
N GLU A 38 14.11 4.55 -3.37
CA GLU A 38 13.80 5.85 -4.00
C GLU A 38 12.45 5.83 -4.72
N ASP A 39 12.08 4.71 -5.36
CA ASP A 39 10.76 4.56 -5.97
C ASP A 39 9.66 4.59 -4.90
N VAL A 40 9.86 3.83 -3.82
CA VAL A 40 8.93 3.80 -2.67
C VAL A 40 8.76 5.20 -2.05
N LYS A 41 9.84 5.99 -1.98
CA LYS A 41 9.82 7.38 -1.52
C LYS A 41 8.94 8.26 -2.43
N LYS A 42 9.00 8.08 -3.75
CA LYS A 42 8.12 8.81 -4.70
C LYS A 42 6.65 8.46 -4.44
N PHE A 43 6.32 7.17 -4.35
CA PHE A 43 4.93 6.73 -4.17
C PHE A 43 4.33 7.11 -2.80
N SER A 44 5.13 7.01 -1.73
CA SER A 44 4.68 7.27 -0.37
C SER A 44 4.73 8.74 0.04
N LYS A 45 5.41 9.59 -0.74
CA LYS A 45 5.75 10.98 -0.39
C LYS A 45 6.45 11.10 0.98
N LYS A 46 7.06 10.02 1.48
CA LYS A 46 7.85 10.00 2.73
C LYS A 46 9.32 10.22 2.44
N SER A 47 10.10 10.52 3.48
CA SER A 47 11.57 10.61 3.36
C SER A 47 12.20 9.24 3.15
N LEU A 48 13.36 9.20 2.47
CA LEU A 48 14.12 7.96 2.28
C LEU A 48 14.51 7.30 3.61
N VAL A 49 14.76 8.10 4.64
CA VAL A 49 15.04 7.63 6.01
C VAL A 49 13.85 6.84 6.56
N THR A 50 12.63 7.34 6.35
CA THR A 50 11.40 6.67 6.77
C THR A 50 11.20 5.36 6.03
N VAL A 51 11.41 5.36 4.71
CA VAL A 51 11.32 4.14 3.88
C VAL A 51 12.32 3.09 4.36
N ARG A 52 13.58 3.47 4.59
CA ARG A 52 14.60 2.56 5.13
C ARG A 52 14.23 2.02 6.51
N ARG A 53 13.60 2.84 7.36
CA ARG A 53 13.08 2.41 8.66
C ARG A 53 11.99 1.35 8.48
N TRP A 54 11.06 1.52 7.54
CA TRP A 54 10.04 0.50 7.24
C TRP A 54 10.65 -0.82 6.78
N CYS A 55 11.66 -0.76 5.91
CA CYS A 55 12.40 -1.95 5.50
C CYS A 55 13.11 -2.65 6.68
N HIS A 56 13.62 -1.86 7.63
CA HIS A 56 14.35 -2.40 8.79
C HIS A 56 13.40 -2.97 9.85
N SER A 57 12.26 -2.32 10.10
CA SER A 57 11.25 -2.77 11.07
C SER A 57 10.39 -3.94 10.56
N GLY A 58 10.48 -4.27 9.27
CA GLY A 58 9.65 -5.30 8.63
C GLY A 58 8.24 -4.81 8.27
N GLU A 59 7.97 -3.51 8.42
CA GLU A 59 6.71 -2.90 7.95
C GLU A 59 6.58 -2.91 6.42
N LEU A 60 7.72 -2.89 5.72
CA LEU A 60 7.80 -3.10 4.29
C LEU A 60 8.67 -4.33 4.03
N LYS A 61 8.07 -5.35 3.42
CA LYS A 61 8.78 -6.59 3.09
C LYS A 61 9.80 -6.32 1.99
N ILE A 62 11.01 -6.83 2.21
CA ILE A 62 12.14 -6.65 1.30
C ILE A 62 12.56 -7.98 0.69
N GLN A 63 12.92 -7.94 -0.59
CA GLN A 63 13.52 -9.04 -1.34
C GLN A 63 15.04 -9.02 -1.21
N SER A 64 15.64 -7.82 -1.17
CA SER A 64 17.06 -7.61 -0.93
C SER A 64 17.28 -6.41 0.00
N LYS A 65 18.33 -6.47 0.83
CA LYS A 65 18.73 -5.39 1.74
C LYS A 65 19.76 -4.42 1.12
N ARG A 66 20.45 -4.82 0.05
CA ARG A 66 21.55 -4.04 -0.57
C ARG A 66 21.55 -4.19 -2.11
N PRO A 67 20.91 -3.30 -2.87
CA PRO A 67 20.04 -2.20 -2.42
C PRO A 67 18.74 -2.71 -1.76
N TYR A 68 18.03 -1.85 -1.04
CA TYR A 68 16.69 -2.18 -0.54
C TYR A 68 15.73 -2.35 -1.73
N ILE A 69 15.29 -3.58 -1.98
CA ILE A 69 14.34 -3.93 -3.05
C ILE A 69 13.07 -4.49 -2.42
N CYS A 70 11.91 -4.02 -2.87
CA CYS A 70 10.59 -4.45 -2.42
C CYS A 70 9.72 -4.80 -3.64
N LYS A 71 8.77 -5.72 -3.49
CA LYS A 71 7.77 -5.99 -4.52
C LYS A 71 6.68 -4.91 -4.51
N GLY A 72 6.08 -4.63 -5.67
CA GLY A 72 4.98 -3.67 -5.78
C GLY A 72 3.82 -4.00 -4.85
N ILE A 73 3.45 -5.28 -4.72
CA ILE A 73 2.37 -5.70 -3.82
C ILE A 73 2.67 -5.37 -2.34
N ASP A 74 3.92 -5.51 -1.92
CA ASP A 74 4.33 -5.19 -0.54
C ASP A 74 4.29 -3.68 -0.29
N ILE A 75 4.61 -2.88 -1.31
CA ILE A 75 4.47 -1.41 -1.26
C ILE A 75 3.00 -1.04 -1.13
N LYS A 76 2.11 -1.58 -1.98
CA LYS A 76 0.66 -1.32 -1.91
C LYS A 76 0.08 -1.65 -0.54
N ARG A 77 0.43 -2.82 0.02
CA ARG A 77 0.01 -3.21 1.38
C ARG A 77 0.46 -2.21 2.44
N LYS A 78 1.71 -1.74 2.37
CA LYS A 78 2.22 -0.73 3.30
C LYS A 78 1.52 0.62 3.13
N LEU A 79 1.37 1.11 1.90
CA LEU A 79 0.66 2.36 1.61
C LEU A 79 -0.79 2.29 2.08
N PHE A 80 -1.47 1.17 1.83
CA PHE A 80 -2.85 0.94 2.24
C PHE A 80 -2.99 1.03 3.76
N LYS A 81 -2.10 0.36 4.50
CA LYS A 81 -2.05 0.43 5.96
C LYS A 81 -1.92 1.87 6.48
N ASP A 82 -1.11 2.69 5.83
CA ASP A 82 -0.87 4.08 6.26
C ASP A 82 -2.09 4.98 6.03
N ILE A 83 -2.93 4.71 5.02
CA ILE A 83 -4.13 5.52 4.71
C ILE A 83 -5.44 4.94 5.25
N TYR A 84 -5.44 3.67 5.66
CA TYR A 84 -6.66 2.92 5.96
C TYR A 84 -7.56 3.61 7.00
N GLN A 85 -7.00 3.95 8.16
CA GLN A 85 -7.77 4.51 9.28
C GLN A 85 -8.33 5.91 8.96
N GLN A 86 -7.58 6.71 8.21
CA GLN A 86 -7.94 8.11 7.96
C GLN A 86 -8.89 8.25 6.76
N ASN A 87 -8.72 7.42 5.73
CA ASN A 87 -9.41 7.63 4.45
C ASN A 87 -10.40 6.52 4.11
N ILE A 88 -10.06 5.26 4.41
CA ILE A 88 -10.80 4.10 3.87
C ILE A 88 -11.87 3.62 4.87
N ALA A 89 -11.50 3.44 6.14
CA ALA A 89 -12.39 2.93 7.17
C ALA A 89 -13.66 3.77 7.38
N PRO A 90 -13.61 5.12 7.39
CA PRO A 90 -14.83 5.93 7.53
C PRO A 90 -15.80 5.72 6.36
N ARG A 91 -15.28 5.73 5.13
CA ARG A 91 -16.10 5.59 3.92
C ARG A 91 -16.72 4.20 3.80
N LEU A 92 -15.97 3.15 4.13
CA LEU A 92 -16.51 1.78 4.15
C LEU A 92 -17.62 1.60 5.19
N LYS A 93 -17.52 2.27 6.33
CA LYS A 93 -18.56 2.21 7.37
C LYS A 93 -19.89 2.76 6.86
N ASP A 94 -19.86 3.84 6.08
CA ASP A 94 -21.07 4.46 5.52
C ASP A 94 -21.77 3.59 4.45
N LEU A 95 -21.09 2.57 3.91
CA LEU A 95 -21.66 1.64 2.91
C LEU A 95 -22.25 0.36 3.52
N ILE A 96 -21.76 -0.04 4.70
CA ILE A 96 -22.15 -1.30 5.36
C ILE A 96 -23.32 -1.05 6.34
N VAL A 97 -23.60 0.21 6.68
CA VAL A 97 -24.75 0.65 7.49
C VAL A 97 -25.95 0.92 6.60
#